data_AF-A0A150XLK7-F1
#
_entry.id   AF-A0A150XLK7-F1
#
_cell.length_a   1.000
_cell.length_b   1.000
_cell.length_c   1.000
_cell.angle_alpha   90.00
_cell.angle_beta   90.00
_cell.angle_gamma   90.00
#
_symmetry.space_group_name_H-M   'P 1'
#
loop_
_entity.id
_entity.type
_entity.pdbx_description
1 polymer ?
#
loop_
_entity_poly.entity_id
_entity_poly.type
_entity_poly.pdbx_seq_one_letter_code
_entity_poly.pdbx_strand_id
1 'polypeptide(L)'
;MNLINSRNKLLSISLLLIVALTIFYAYRMSRINKLIALQDEIIELDFMKETQLQTKLASLEKIIQEGLYARGNRVNDFELIHLNNEKLKNNFLSKLVNNKSLLFFFSRNTCNSCIEEEMANISQIKENMNPLDIIVVTDYSNEREFRVFTSNYDLNINFVNLLNKDDAYSFFGSSPIVIVVDNGLMMLDYFKPLSGDIFTKEYYRTLVVKHFKNP
;
A
#
# COMPACT_ATOMS: atom_id res chain seq x y z
N MET A 1 36.97 64.26 49.50
CA MET A 1 36.21 63.03 49.82
C MET A 1 34.97 62.82 48.93
N ASN A 2 34.24 63.87 48.51
CA ASN A 2 33.02 63.73 47.67
C ASN A 2 33.24 63.34 46.19
N LEU A 3 34.36 63.72 45.57
CA LEU A 3 34.64 63.44 44.14
C LEU A 3 34.94 61.95 43.83
N ILE A 4 35.61 61.25 44.76
CA ILE A 4 35.92 59.81 44.64
C ILE A 4 34.63 58.98 44.75
N ASN A 5 33.72 59.41 45.63
CA ASN A 5 32.44 58.74 45.85
C ASN A 5 31.48 58.92 44.65
N SER A 6 31.55 60.07 43.96
CA SER A 6 30.84 60.34 42.71
C SER A 6 31.33 59.47 41.55
N ARG A 7 32.66 59.32 41.38
CA ARG A 7 33.26 58.46 40.34
C ARG A 7 32.93 56.97 40.53
N ASN A 8 33.00 56.48 41.76
CA ASN A 8 32.68 55.07 42.05
C ASN A 8 31.20 54.75 41.81
N LYS A 9 30.29 55.71 42.08
CA LYS A 9 28.85 55.58 41.74
C LYS A 9 28.60 55.59 40.22
N LEU A 10 29.31 56.41 39.46
CA LEU A 10 29.21 56.43 38.00
C LEU A 10 29.71 55.11 37.38
N LEU A 11 30.81 54.57 37.89
CA LEU A 11 31.35 53.28 37.45
C LEU A 11 30.37 52.12 37.76
N SER A 12 29.78 52.08 38.96
CA SER A 12 28.82 51.02 39.31
C SER A 12 27.52 51.09 38.47
N ILE A 13 27.02 52.30 38.19
CA ILE A 13 25.86 52.49 37.30
C ILE A 13 26.18 52.03 35.87
N SER A 14 27.36 52.39 35.35
CA SER A 14 27.78 51.93 34.02
C SER A 14 27.93 50.41 33.93
N LEU A 15 28.44 49.77 34.99
CA LEU A 15 28.56 48.31 35.05
C LEU A 15 27.19 47.62 35.08
N LEU A 16 26.24 48.14 35.87
CA LEU A 16 24.87 47.63 35.92
C LEU A 16 24.18 47.75 34.56
N LEU A 17 24.37 48.86 33.84
CA LEU A 17 23.85 49.03 32.48
C LEU A 17 24.46 48.03 31.50
N ILE A 18 25.77 47.79 31.57
CA ILE A 18 26.45 46.80 30.72
C ILE A 18 25.90 45.39 31.01
N VAL A 19 25.75 45.01 32.28
CA VAL A 19 25.20 43.70 32.67
C VAL A 19 23.73 43.55 32.24
N ALA A 20 22.92 44.59 32.40
CA ALA A 20 21.53 44.57 31.94
C ALA A 20 21.45 44.40 30.41
N LEU A 21 22.32 45.08 29.66
CA LEU A 21 22.40 44.95 28.21
C LEU A 21 22.87 43.56 27.79
N THR A 22 23.89 42.98 28.42
CA THR A 22 24.37 41.63 28.06
C THR A 22 23.31 40.57 28.34
N ILE A 23 22.59 40.67 29.46
CA ILE A 23 21.45 39.78 29.76
C ILE A 23 20.35 39.96 28.71
N PHE A 24 20.01 41.20 28.35
CA PHE A 24 19.00 41.49 27.33
C PHE A 24 19.39 40.92 25.96
N TYR A 25 20.64 41.10 25.52
CA TYR A 25 21.15 40.54 24.28
C TYR A 25 21.18 39.01 24.31
N ALA A 26 21.65 38.40 25.40
CA ALA A 26 21.65 36.95 25.55
C ALA A 26 20.23 36.37 25.51
N TYR A 27 19.27 37.02 26.16
CA TYR A 27 17.85 36.63 26.12
C TYR A 27 17.27 36.75 24.71
N ARG A 28 17.54 37.87 24.02
CA ARG A 28 17.08 38.09 22.63
C ARG A 28 17.70 37.07 21.68
N MET A 29 19.00 36.80 21.78
CA MET A 29 19.67 35.77 20.99
C MET A 29 19.11 34.37 21.27
N SER A 30 18.87 34.04 22.53
CA SER A 30 18.24 32.75 22.88
C SER A 30 16.85 32.59 22.25
N ARG A 31 16.02 33.65 22.26
CA ARG A 31 14.71 33.66 21.60
C ARG A 31 14.83 33.51 20.08
N ILE A 32 15.75 34.23 19.44
CA ILE A 32 15.98 34.14 17.99
C ILE A 32 16.43 32.73 17.62
N ASN A 33 17.39 32.16 18.36
CA ASN A 33 17.87 30.79 18.10
C ASN A 33 16.75 29.74 18.25
N LYS A 34 15.83 29.91 19.20
CA LYS A 34 14.65 29.02 19.32
C LYS A 34 13.72 29.14 18.12
N LEU A 35 13.50 30.35 17.61
CA LEU A 35 12.66 30.57 16.43
C LEU A 35 13.29 29.98 15.17
N ILE A 36 14.61 30.10 15.02
CA ILE A 36 15.36 29.47 13.93
C ILE A 36 15.23 27.95 14.00
N ALA A 37 15.45 27.35 15.17
CA ALA A 37 15.32 25.90 15.34
C ALA A 37 13.91 25.38 15.01
N LEU A 38 12.85 26.11 15.39
CA LEU A 38 11.47 25.77 15.02
C LEU A 38 11.22 25.92 13.52
N GLN A 39 11.82 26.93 12.88
CA GLN A 39 11.72 27.11 11.44
C GLN A 39 12.39 25.97 10.69
N ASP A 40 13.57 25.54 11.14
CA ASP A 40 14.29 24.40 10.56
C ASP A 40 13.47 23.10 10.67
N GLU A 41 12.84 22.85 11.83
CA GLU A 41 11.96 21.69 12.03
C GLU A 41 10.75 21.71 11.08
N ILE A 42 10.13 22.88 10.86
CA ILE A 42 9.01 23.02 9.92
C ILE A 42 9.47 22.74 8.48
N ILE A 43 10.63 23.27 8.08
CA ILE A 43 11.19 23.06 6.74
C ILE A 43 11.50 21.57 6.53
N GLU A 44 12.06 20.89 7.53
CA GLU A 44 12.33 19.45 7.47
C GLU A 44 11.03 18.64 7.32
N LEU A 45 10.00 18.96 8.09
CA LEU A 45 8.69 18.30 8.00
C LEU A 45 8.04 18.50 6.62
N ASP A 46 8.08 19.71 6.08
CA ASP A 46 7.54 20.00 4.75
C ASP A 46 8.30 19.25 3.65
N PHE A 47 9.63 19.23 3.73
CA PHE A 47 10.48 18.47 2.80
C PHE A 47 10.20 16.96 2.86
N MET A 48 10.07 16.40 4.07
CA MET A 48 9.70 14.99 4.27
C MET A 48 8.34 14.68 3.66
N LYS A 49 7.35 15.56 3.87
CA LYS A 49 5.99 15.38 3.33
C LYS A 49 5.96 15.47 1.82
N GLU A 50 6.68 16.41 1.22
CA GLU A 50 6.80 16.54 -0.23
C GLU A 50 7.47 15.30 -0.83
N THR A 51 8.57 14.82 -0.23
CA THR A 51 9.27 13.61 -0.66
C THR A 51 8.36 12.37 -0.59
N GLN A 52 7.58 12.23 0.48
CA GLN A 52 6.59 11.16 0.62
C GLN A 52 5.50 11.23 -0.45
N LEU A 53 5.00 12.43 -0.74
CA LEU A 53 3.98 12.64 -1.78
C LEU A 53 4.53 12.29 -3.16
N GLN A 54 5.72 12.77 -3.51
CA GLN A 54 6.38 12.44 -4.78
C GLN A 54 6.59 10.92 -4.93
N THR A 55 7.02 10.24 -3.85
CA THR A 55 7.17 8.78 -3.84
C THR A 55 5.85 8.05 -4.08
N LYS A 56 4.75 8.53 -3.48
CA LYS A 56 3.40 7.97 -3.71
C LYS A 56 2.93 8.19 -5.14
N LEU A 57 3.12 9.39 -5.68
CA LEU A 57 2.76 9.72 -7.07
C LEU A 57 3.53 8.86 -8.07
N ALA A 58 4.85 8.74 -7.93
CA ALA A 58 5.67 7.87 -8.78
C ALA A 58 5.21 6.40 -8.71
N SER A 59 4.80 5.94 -7.53
CA SER A 59 4.28 4.58 -7.34
C SER A 59 2.94 4.39 -8.06
N LEU A 60 2.03 5.37 -7.97
CA LEU A 60 0.75 5.37 -8.68
C LEU A 60 0.94 5.40 -10.20
N GLU A 61 1.83 6.27 -10.70
CA GLU A 61 2.17 6.35 -12.12
C GLU A 61 2.66 5.00 -12.64
N LYS A 62 3.56 4.33 -11.89
CA LYS A 62 4.05 3.00 -12.23
C LYS A 62 2.92 1.97 -12.31
N ILE A 63 2.01 1.94 -11.32
CA ILE A 63 0.88 1.01 -11.30
C ILE A 63 -0.06 1.26 -12.49
N ILE A 64 -0.33 2.52 -12.82
CA ILE A 64 -1.14 2.90 -13.98
C ILE A 64 -0.47 2.42 -15.27
N GLN A 65 0.84 2.65 -15.43
CA GLN A 65 1.59 2.19 -16.60
C GLN A 65 1.56 0.67 -16.73
N GLU A 66 1.87 -0.06 -15.65
CA GLU A 66 1.77 -1.52 -15.61
C GLU A 66 0.37 -1.99 -16.06
N GLY A 67 -0.69 -1.35 -15.55
CA GLY A 67 -2.06 -1.69 -15.92
C GLY A 67 -2.39 -1.41 -17.38
N LEU A 68 -1.91 -0.29 -17.94
CA LEU A 68 -2.10 0.02 -19.36
C LEU A 68 -1.38 -0.97 -20.27
N TYR A 69 -0.17 -1.40 -19.91
CA TYR A 69 0.57 -2.40 -20.69
C TYR A 69 0.01 -3.81 -20.55
N ALA A 70 -0.60 -4.14 -19.42
CA ALA A 70 -1.14 -5.46 -19.14
C ALA A 70 -2.50 -5.71 -19.83
N ARG A 71 -3.34 -4.68 -19.97
CA ARG A 71 -4.65 -4.78 -20.63
C ARG A 71 -4.52 -5.23 -22.08
N GLY A 72 -5.38 -6.17 -22.49
CA GLY A 72 -5.38 -6.77 -23.82
C GLY A 72 -4.40 -7.94 -23.99
N ASN A 73 -3.46 -8.13 -23.04
CA ASN A 73 -2.61 -9.32 -23.06
C ASN A 73 -3.40 -10.55 -22.61
N ARG A 74 -2.97 -11.70 -23.11
CA ARG A 74 -3.53 -12.99 -22.70
C ARG A 74 -2.77 -13.54 -21.51
N VAL A 75 -3.52 -13.99 -20.50
CA VAL A 75 -2.98 -14.72 -19.35
C VAL A 75 -2.72 -16.17 -19.78
N ASN A 76 -1.60 -16.75 -19.34
CA ASN A 76 -1.31 -18.15 -19.59
C ASN A 76 -2.37 -19.04 -18.90
N ASP A 77 -2.70 -20.16 -19.54
CA ASP A 77 -3.63 -21.11 -18.96
C ASP A 77 -2.90 -22.01 -17.95
N PHE A 78 -2.87 -21.57 -16.69
CA PHE A 78 -2.09 -22.24 -15.65
C PHE A 78 -2.69 -23.59 -15.23
N GLU A 79 -1.81 -24.53 -14.88
CA GLU A 79 -2.21 -25.70 -14.11
C GLU A 79 -2.37 -25.35 -12.63
N LEU A 80 -3.55 -25.65 -12.12
CA LEU A 80 -4.03 -25.26 -10.80
C LEU A 80 -4.44 -26.49 -10.02
N ILE A 81 -4.18 -26.45 -8.71
CA ILE A 81 -4.71 -27.37 -7.73
C ILE A 81 -5.86 -26.70 -7.02
N HIS A 82 -7.04 -27.32 -7.08
CA HIS A 82 -8.23 -26.88 -6.36
C HIS A 82 -8.53 -27.81 -5.18
N LEU A 83 -8.93 -27.25 -4.03
CA LEU A 83 -9.45 -27.99 -2.89
C LEU A 83 -10.98 -28.09 -3.00
N ASN A 84 -11.50 -29.19 -3.54
CA ASN A 84 -12.95 -29.46 -3.53
C ASN A 84 -13.23 -30.67 -2.65
N ASN A 85 -13.97 -30.49 -1.55
CA ASN A 85 -14.35 -31.57 -0.63
C ASN A 85 -13.15 -32.45 -0.25
N GLU A 86 -12.05 -31.82 0.15
CA GLU A 86 -10.79 -32.43 0.57
C GLU A 86 -9.99 -33.18 -0.51
N LYS A 87 -10.48 -33.26 -1.76
CA LYS A 87 -9.73 -33.86 -2.87
C LYS A 87 -9.03 -32.78 -3.69
N LEU A 88 -7.72 -32.93 -3.88
CA LEU A 88 -6.98 -32.15 -4.86
C LEU A 88 -7.39 -32.59 -6.25
N LYS A 89 -7.79 -31.62 -7.08
CA LYS A 89 -7.96 -31.84 -8.51
C LYS A 89 -7.08 -30.86 -9.27
N ASN A 90 -6.38 -31.38 -10.26
CA ASN A 90 -5.72 -30.56 -11.25
C ASN A 90 -6.79 -30.00 -12.19
N ASN A 91 -6.73 -28.71 -12.44
CA ASN A 91 -7.58 -28.04 -13.40
C ASN A 91 -6.78 -26.94 -14.11
N PHE A 92 -7.30 -26.47 -15.24
CA PHE A 92 -6.76 -25.31 -15.94
C PHE A 92 -7.52 -24.05 -15.55
N LEU A 93 -6.85 -22.90 -15.54
CA LEU A 93 -7.48 -21.61 -15.26
C LEU A 93 -8.69 -21.37 -16.18
N SER A 94 -8.56 -21.68 -17.47
CA SER A 94 -9.62 -21.56 -18.48
C SER A 94 -10.91 -22.30 -18.15
N LYS A 95 -10.84 -23.33 -17.28
CA LYS A 95 -12.02 -24.10 -16.84
C LYS A 95 -12.73 -23.50 -15.64
N LEU A 96 -12.06 -22.61 -14.91
CA LEU A 96 -12.62 -21.92 -13.74
C LEU A 96 -13.16 -20.54 -14.10
N VAL A 97 -12.62 -19.93 -15.15
CA VAL A 97 -13.09 -18.64 -15.64
C VAL A 97 -14.44 -18.80 -16.34
N ASN A 98 -15.42 -18.00 -15.90
CA ASN A 98 -16.77 -17.95 -16.50
C ASN A 98 -16.78 -16.90 -17.64
N ASN A 99 -17.81 -16.04 -17.70
CA ASN A 99 -17.88 -14.94 -18.68
C ASN A 99 -16.76 -13.91 -18.43
N LYS A 100 -16.67 -13.45 -17.17
CA LYS A 100 -15.59 -12.63 -16.64
C LYS A 100 -15.26 -13.13 -15.25
N SER A 101 -13.99 -13.08 -14.87
CA SER A 101 -13.57 -13.46 -13.53
C SER A 101 -12.54 -12.49 -12.98
N LEU A 102 -12.61 -12.27 -11.67
CA LEU A 102 -11.69 -11.45 -10.90
C LEU A 102 -10.68 -12.36 -10.20
N LEU A 103 -9.42 -12.23 -10.57
CA LEU A 103 -8.34 -13.05 -10.07
C LEU A 103 -7.49 -12.24 -9.09
N PHE A 104 -7.28 -12.78 -7.90
CA PHE A 104 -6.38 -12.24 -6.87
C PHE A 104 -5.15 -13.15 -6.77
N PHE A 105 -3.97 -12.59 -7.00
CA PHE A 105 -2.71 -13.32 -6.89
C PHE A 105 -2.03 -12.99 -5.56
N PHE A 106 -1.86 -14.01 -4.72
CA PHE A 106 -1.09 -13.91 -3.49
C PHE A 106 0.12 -14.83 -3.54
N SER A 107 1.31 -14.25 -3.45
CA SER A 107 2.53 -15.03 -3.30
C SER A 107 2.70 -15.45 -1.84
N ARG A 108 3.41 -16.55 -1.61
CA ARG A 108 4.04 -16.91 -0.33
C ARG A 108 4.93 -15.81 0.25
N ASN A 109 5.39 -14.88 -0.60
CA ASN A 109 6.17 -13.71 -0.21
C ASN A 109 5.32 -12.44 -0.02
N THR A 110 4.01 -12.51 -0.26
CA THR A 110 3.10 -11.39 -0.04
C THR A 110 2.96 -11.11 1.46
N CYS A 111 2.93 -9.84 1.85
CA CYS A 111 2.87 -9.45 3.25
C CYS A 111 1.53 -9.90 3.90
N ASN A 112 1.56 -10.43 5.13
CA ASN A 112 0.36 -10.94 5.79
C ASN A 112 -0.73 -9.87 5.94
N SER A 113 -0.37 -8.65 6.33
CA SER A 113 -1.33 -7.55 6.44
C SER A 113 -1.93 -7.16 5.09
N CYS A 114 -1.18 -7.31 3.99
CA CYS A 114 -1.67 -7.11 2.63
C CYS A 114 -2.74 -8.16 2.29
N ILE A 115 -2.48 -9.42 2.64
CA ILE A 115 -3.43 -10.52 2.42
C ILE A 115 -4.71 -10.27 3.24
N GLU A 116 -4.58 -9.94 4.53
CA GLU A 116 -5.74 -9.67 5.39
C GLU A 116 -6.58 -8.51 4.86
N GLU A 117 -5.95 -7.43 4.41
CA GLU A 117 -6.61 -6.27 3.79
C GLU A 117 -7.38 -6.69 2.53
N GLU A 118 -6.75 -7.46 1.63
CA GLU A 118 -7.39 -7.92 0.40
C GLU A 118 -8.50 -8.94 0.64
N MET A 119 -8.34 -9.86 1.60
CA MET A 119 -9.40 -10.80 1.97
C MET A 119 -10.61 -10.07 2.58
N ALA A 120 -10.39 -8.99 3.33
CA ALA A 120 -11.48 -8.12 3.78
C ALA A 120 -12.19 -7.42 2.60
N ASN A 121 -11.45 -6.93 1.61
CA ASN A 121 -12.01 -6.34 0.39
C ASN A 121 -12.81 -7.38 -0.41
N ILE A 122 -12.29 -8.60 -0.58
CA ILE A 122 -12.97 -9.73 -1.23
C ILE A 122 -14.31 -10.02 -0.53
N SER A 123 -14.31 -10.06 0.81
CA SER A 123 -15.51 -10.31 1.60
C SER A 123 -16.59 -9.23 1.40
N GLN A 124 -16.22 -7.99 1.08
CA GLN A 124 -17.16 -6.91 0.76
C GLN A 124 -17.67 -7.01 -0.68
N ILE A 125 -16.80 -7.26 -1.65
CA ILE A 125 -17.22 -7.29 -3.06
C ILE A 125 -18.00 -8.54 -3.41
N LYS A 126 -17.79 -9.68 -2.74
CA LYS A 126 -18.54 -10.94 -3.00
C LYS A 126 -20.05 -10.79 -2.80
N GLU A 127 -20.50 -9.78 -2.04
CA GLU A 127 -21.93 -9.48 -1.87
C GLU A 127 -22.56 -8.89 -3.14
N ASN A 128 -21.73 -8.37 -4.05
CA ASN A 128 -22.14 -7.61 -5.23
C ASN A 128 -21.80 -8.33 -6.55
N MET A 129 -21.24 -9.52 -6.50
CA MET A 129 -20.86 -10.33 -7.66
C MET A 129 -21.10 -11.82 -7.37
N ASN A 130 -21.17 -12.65 -8.42
CA ASN A 130 -21.25 -14.08 -8.22
C ASN A 130 -19.95 -14.56 -7.54
N PRO A 131 -20.00 -15.25 -6.38
CA PRO A 131 -18.79 -15.73 -5.71
C PRO A 131 -17.92 -16.66 -6.56
N LEU A 132 -18.52 -17.36 -7.53
CA LEU A 132 -17.79 -18.21 -8.48
C LEU A 132 -16.98 -17.42 -9.51
N ASP A 133 -17.24 -16.12 -9.67
CA ASP A 133 -16.44 -15.26 -10.54
C ASP A 133 -15.20 -14.71 -9.83
N ILE A 134 -15.05 -14.97 -8.52
CA ILE A 134 -13.86 -14.60 -7.74
C ILE A 134 -12.95 -15.82 -7.63
N ILE A 135 -11.68 -15.64 -8.02
CA ILE A 135 -10.65 -16.67 -7.97
C ILE A 135 -9.45 -16.14 -7.21
N VAL A 136 -9.09 -16.78 -6.10
CA VAL A 136 -7.85 -16.51 -5.36
C VAL A 136 -6.81 -17.52 -5.77
N VAL A 137 -5.71 -17.04 -6.35
CA VAL A 137 -4.59 -17.82 -6.87
C VAL A 137 -3.38 -17.65 -5.96
N THR A 138 -2.82 -18.76 -5.47
CA THR A 138 -1.64 -18.77 -4.60
C THR A 138 -0.47 -19.56 -5.20
N ASP A 139 0.75 -19.35 -4.69
CA ASP A 139 1.95 -20.13 -5.06
C ASP A 139 2.59 -20.87 -3.85
N TYR A 140 1.77 -21.30 -2.89
CA TYR A 140 2.25 -22.04 -1.72
C TYR A 140 3.02 -23.29 -2.12
N SER A 141 4.03 -23.64 -1.31
CA SER A 141 5.02 -24.66 -1.69
C SER A 141 4.51 -26.08 -1.50
N ASN A 142 3.45 -26.25 -0.71
CA ASN A 142 2.84 -27.54 -0.45
C ASN A 142 1.35 -27.37 -0.16
N GLU A 143 0.64 -28.49 -0.26
CA GLU A 143 -0.80 -28.58 0.00
C GLU A 143 -1.18 -28.15 1.42
N ARG A 144 -0.32 -28.39 2.41
CA ARG A 144 -0.62 -28.09 3.81
C ARG A 144 -0.72 -26.59 4.04
N GLU A 145 0.23 -25.81 3.53
CA GLU A 145 0.20 -24.35 3.58
C GLU A 145 -1.06 -23.79 2.92
N PHE A 146 -1.38 -24.31 1.73
CA PHE A 146 -2.58 -23.91 1.00
C PHE A 146 -3.88 -24.24 1.76
N ARG A 147 -3.98 -25.42 2.37
CA ARG A 147 -5.11 -25.80 3.23
C ARG A 147 -5.27 -24.90 4.44
N VAL A 148 -4.17 -24.57 5.11
CA VAL A 148 -4.19 -23.64 6.26
C VAL A 148 -4.67 -22.25 5.81
N PHE A 149 -4.15 -21.76 4.69
CA PHE A 149 -4.59 -20.49 4.12
C PHE A 149 -6.10 -20.48 3.84
N THR A 150 -6.61 -21.48 3.12
CA THR A 150 -8.04 -21.56 2.78
C THR A 150 -8.94 -21.69 4.00
N SER A 151 -8.53 -22.46 5.03
CA SER A 151 -9.29 -22.61 6.27
C SER A 151 -9.40 -21.33 7.09
N ASN A 152 -8.46 -20.39 6.93
CA ASN A 152 -8.46 -19.14 7.71
C ASN A 152 -9.50 -18.13 7.22
N TYR A 153 -9.94 -18.22 5.96
CA TYR A 153 -10.79 -17.20 5.36
C TYR A 153 -12.22 -17.65 5.05
N ASP A 154 -12.49 -18.96 4.99
CA ASP A 154 -13.82 -19.59 4.82
C ASP A 154 -14.80 -18.76 3.97
N LEU A 155 -14.34 -18.36 2.77
CA LEU A 155 -15.15 -17.67 1.79
C LEU A 155 -15.65 -18.70 0.77
N ASN A 156 -16.94 -18.70 0.45
CA ASN A 156 -17.50 -19.53 -0.61
C ASN A 156 -17.13 -19.00 -2.00
N ILE A 157 -15.84 -18.97 -2.32
CA ILE A 157 -15.22 -18.52 -3.57
C ILE A 157 -14.22 -19.58 -4.05
N ASN A 158 -13.67 -19.42 -5.25
CA ASN A 158 -12.66 -20.36 -5.74
C ASN A 158 -11.29 -20.02 -5.16
N PHE A 159 -10.73 -20.94 -4.38
CA PHE A 159 -9.32 -20.90 -3.99
C PHE A 159 -8.54 -21.95 -4.78
N VAL A 160 -7.42 -21.52 -5.37
CA VAL A 160 -6.53 -22.39 -6.14
C VAL A 160 -5.08 -22.11 -5.84
N ASN A 161 -4.26 -23.16 -5.91
CA ASN A 161 -2.81 -23.07 -5.81
C ASN A 161 -2.17 -23.47 -7.12
N LEU A 162 -1.14 -22.75 -7.56
CA LEU A 162 -0.41 -23.10 -8.77
C LEU A 162 0.36 -24.40 -8.60
N LEU A 163 0.34 -25.22 -9.64
CA LEU A 163 1.16 -26.42 -9.73
C LEU A 163 2.60 -26.06 -10.13
N ASN A 164 2.74 -25.19 -11.14
CA ASN A 164 4.02 -24.67 -11.61
C ASN A 164 4.10 -23.15 -11.37
N LYS A 165 5.08 -22.74 -10.58
CA LYS A 165 5.23 -21.32 -10.17
C LYS A 165 5.83 -20.45 -11.27
N ASP A 166 6.60 -21.05 -12.17
CA ASP A 166 7.32 -20.31 -13.21
C ASP A 166 6.35 -19.75 -14.25
N ASP A 167 5.21 -20.41 -14.46
CA ASP A 167 4.23 -20.02 -15.48
C ASP A 167 3.57 -18.67 -15.18
N ALA A 168 3.49 -18.30 -13.91
CA ALA A 168 2.78 -17.12 -13.42
C ALA A 168 3.70 -16.14 -12.67
N TYR A 169 5.03 -16.29 -12.77
CA TYR A 169 6.00 -15.49 -12.03
C TYR A 169 5.80 -13.96 -12.19
N SER A 170 5.36 -13.51 -13.37
CA SER A 170 5.04 -12.09 -13.63
C SER A 170 3.90 -11.52 -12.77
N PHE A 171 3.05 -12.39 -12.22
CA PHE A 171 1.91 -12.02 -11.37
C PHE A 171 2.21 -12.18 -9.88
N PHE A 172 3.36 -12.70 -9.50
CA PHE A 172 3.74 -12.85 -8.10
C PHE A 172 4.85 -11.88 -7.71
N GLY A 173 4.57 -11.08 -6.69
CA GLY A 173 5.52 -10.20 -6.04
C GLY A 173 5.25 -10.11 -4.54
N SER A 174 5.93 -9.17 -3.87
CA SER A 174 5.70 -8.87 -2.46
C SER A 174 4.35 -8.19 -2.19
N SER A 175 3.68 -7.68 -3.23
CA SER A 175 2.34 -7.09 -3.16
C SER A 175 1.34 -7.95 -3.93
N PRO A 176 0.06 -7.97 -3.51
CA PRO A 176 -1.00 -8.59 -4.27
C PRO A 176 -1.11 -8.00 -5.69
N ILE A 177 -1.57 -8.81 -6.63
CA ILE A 177 -1.98 -8.35 -7.96
C ILE A 177 -3.41 -8.80 -8.20
N VAL A 178 -4.21 -7.93 -8.79
CA VAL A 178 -5.61 -8.20 -9.12
C VAL A 178 -5.84 -7.94 -10.58
N ILE A 179 -6.45 -8.90 -11.28
CA ILE A 179 -6.77 -8.77 -12.70
C ILE A 179 -8.21 -9.20 -12.98
N VAL A 180 -8.79 -8.62 -14.02
CA VAL A 180 -10.04 -9.09 -14.60
C VAL A 180 -9.72 -9.80 -15.90
N VAL A 181 -10.23 -11.01 -16.08
CA VAL A 181 -10.09 -11.78 -17.32
C VAL A 181 -11.45 -12.16 -17.89
N ASP A 182 -11.51 -12.31 -19.22
CA ASP A 182 -12.65 -12.92 -19.89
C ASP A 182 -12.48 -14.44 -20.06
N ASN A 183 -13.50 -15.10 -20.61
CA ASN A 183 -13.49 -16.54 -20.93
C ASN A 183 -12.34 -16.97 -21.89
N GLY A 184 -11.75 -16.04 -22.63
CA GLY A 184 -10.59 -16.25 -23.48
C GLY A 184 -9.25 -16.11 -22.77
N LEU A 185 -9.27 -15.81 -21.45
CA LEU A 185 -8.12 -15.41 -20.64
C LEU A 185 -7.50 -14.08 -21.10
N MET A 186 -8.26 -13.24 -21.79
CA MET A 186 -7.80 -11.89 -22.14
C MET A 186 -7.96 -10.98 -20.93
N MET A 187 -6.91 -10.24 -20.60
CA MET A 187 -6.90 -9.34 -19.46
C MET A 187 -7.65 -8.05 -19.79
N LEU A 188 -8.80 -7.87 -19.16
CA LEU A 188 -9.65 -6.68 -19.31
C LEU A 188 -9.23 -5.55 -18.37
N ASP A 189 -8.69 -5.90 -17.20
CA ASP A 189 -8.17 -4.94 -16.24
C ASP A 189 -7.05 -5.50 -15.37
N TYR A 190 -6.22 -4.61 -14.85
CA TYR A 190 -5.08 -4.92 -13.98
C TYR A 190 -4.95 -3.86 -12.90
N PHE A 191 -4.67 -4.31 -11.70
CA PHE A 191 -4.48 -3.46 -10.54
C PHE A 191 -3.50 -4.08 -9.56
N LYS A 192 -2.73 -3.20 -8.93
CA LYS A 192 -1.83 -3.56 -7.84
C LYS A 192 -2.21 -2.71 -6.63
N PRO A 193 -2.82 -3.31 -5.60
CA PRO A 193 -3.25 -2.57 -4.42
C PRO A 193 -2.09 -1.87 -3.72
N LEU A 194 -2.33 -0.63 -3.31
CA LEU A 194 -1.48 0.09 -2.37
C LEU A 194 -2.06 -0.13 -0.97
N SER A 195 -1.24 -0.64 -0.06
CA SER A 195 -1.69 -0.95 1.30
C SER A 195 -2.15 0.30 2.06
N GLY A 196 -3.28 0.19 2.75
CA GLY A 196 -3.84 1.25 3.57
C GLY A 196 -4.39 2.44 2.77
N ASP A 197 -4.58 2.29 1.46
CA ASP A 197 -5.02 3.37 0.58
C ASP A 197 -6.54 3.34 0.33
N ILE A 198 -7.18 4.50 0.48
CA ILE A 198 -8.61 4.67 0.20
C ILE A 198 -8.92 4.42 -1.27
N PHE A 199 -7.95 4.66 -2.16
CA PHE A 199 -8.10 4.45 -3.59
C PHE A 199 -8.32 2.98 -3.96
N THR A 200 -7.76 2.04 -3.17
CA THR A 200 -7.95 0.59 -3.37
C THR A 200 -9.42 0.20 -3.26
N LYS A 201 -10.15 0.72 -2.25
CA LYS A 201 -11.58 0.40 -2.05
C LYS A 201 -12.46 0.96 -3.16
N GLU A 202 -12.26 2.23 -3.54
CA GLU A 202 -13.01 2.85 -4.64
C GLU A 202 -12.69 2.20 -5.99
N TYR A 203 -11.46 1.73 -6.19
CA TYR A 203 -11.09 0.97 -7.37
C TYR A 203 -11.91 -0.32 -7.47
N TYR A 204 -12.00 -1.11 -6.39
CA TYR A 204 -12.81 -2.33 -6.38
C TYR A 204 -14.29 -2.06 -6.70
N ARG A 205 -14.86 -1.01 -6.10
CA ARG A 205 -16.24 -0.61 -6.39
C ARG A 205 -16.42 -0.29 -7.87
N THR A 206 -15.49 0.45 -8.45
CA THR A 206 -15.51 0.83 -9.88
C THR A 206 -15.36 -0.39 -10.79
N LEU A 207 -14.43 -1.29 -10.45
CA LEU A 207 -14.15 -2.52 -11.19
C LEU A 207 -15.38 -3.44 -11.22
N VAL A 208 -16.03 -3.64 -10.06
CA VAL A 208 -17.25 -4.46 -9.96
C VAL A 208 -18.38 -3.88 -10.82
N VAL A 209 -18.60 -2.57 -10.76
CA VAL A 209 -19.63 -1.91 -11.58
C VAL A 209 -19.33 -2.04 -13.07
N LYS A 210 -18.08 -1.76 -13.48
CA LYS A 210 -17.65 -1.75 -14.88
C LYS A 210 -17.75 -3.14 -15.53
N HIS A 211 -17.38 -4.20 -14.81
CA HIS A 211 -17.23 -5.53 -15.40
C HIS A 211 -18.35 -6.50 -15.06
N PHE A 212 -19.01 -6.36 -13.90
CA PHE A 212 -19.88 -7.40 -13.34
C PHE A 212 -21.34 -6.95 -13.11
N LYS A 213 -21.64 -5.64 -13.04
CA LYS A 213 -23.02 -5.14 -12.86
C LYS A 213 -23.72 -4.72 -14.15
N ASN A 214 -22.98 -4.41 -15.21
CA ASN A 214 -23.54 -4.09 -16.53
C ASN A 214 -23.11 -5.18 -17.54
N PRO A 215 -23.96 -6.20 -17.80
CA PRO A 215 -23.70 -7.22 -18.81
C PRO A 215 -23.68 -6.64 -20.24
#